data_AF-H5TCM6-F1
#
_entry.id   AF-H5TCM6-F1
#
_cell.length_a   1.000
_cell.length_b   1.000
_cell.length_c   1.000
_cell.angle_alpha   90.00
_cell.angle_beta   90.00
_cell.angle_gamma   90.00
#
_symmetry.space_group_name_H-M   'P 1'
#
loop_
_entity.id
_entity.type
_entity.pdbx_description
1 polymer ?
#
loop_
_entity_poly.entity_id
_entity_poly.type
_entity_poly.pdbx_seq_one_letter_code
_entity_poly.pdbx_strand_id
1 'polypeptide(L)'
;MIKPLILGATSALFLLTAAAVKADDHKKDEVHSNMMSAKAAIEKAVSGNEFRTPRDMERDQYRNPVATLDFFGIQPNMTVAELGPSSGWYTRILAPLTAQDGKYIALNGSPAPGERYDGSMQWRETFIDHDSDMFGDNATARFIGQTVPFASPNSVDTVLIFRGMHGQIGRGDVNGLLAEVLTSLKPGGVLGIVQHRGPEDLEHDPVTSMRGYVKQSYIVDLVKNAGFELAAASEINANAKDPADWENGVWALQASRPIAEKDEKFREIGESDRMTLKFVKPAAE
;
A
#
# COMPACT_ATOMS: atom_id res chain seq x y z
N MET A 1 -0.75 -30.05 -83.26
CA MET A 1 -0.81 -28.58 -83.46
C MET A 1 -1.87 -28.00 -82.54
N ILE A 2 -1.43 -27.18 -81.59
CA ILE A 2 -2.10 -26.02 -80.95
C ILE A 2 -3.42 -26.25 -80.20
N LYS A 3 -3.33 -26.22 -78.86
CA LYS A 3 -4.40 -25.93 -77.88
C LYS A 3 -4.66 -24.41 -77.81
N PRO A 4 -5.88 -24.00 -77.39
CA PRO A 4 -6.00 -23.01 -76.29
C PRO A 4 -7.04 -23.46 -75.26
N LEU A 5 -6.71 -23.66 -73.98
CA LEU A 5 -6.59 -22.68 -72.88
C LEU A 5 -7.94 -22.01 -72.52
N ILE A 6 -8.66 -22.65 -71.59
CA ILE A 6 -9.82 -22.08 -70.89
C ILE A 6 -9.29 -21.43 -69.61
N LEU A 7 -9.43 -20.10 -69.49
CA LEU A 7 -9.12 -19.35 -68.29
C LEU A 7 -10.43 -19.14 -67.50
N GLY A 8 -10.63 -19.94 -66.45
CA GLY A 8 -11.72 -19.76 -65.49
C GLY A 8 -11.33 -18.72 -64.45
N ALA A 9 -12.02 -17.59 -64.41
CA ALA A 9 -11.88 -16.59 -63.35
C ALA A 9 -12.79 -16.96 -62.17
N THR A 10 -12.21 -17.55 -61.12
CA THR A 10 -12.87 -17.69 -59.81
C THR A 10 -12.73 -16.39 -59.04
N SER A 11 -13.84 -15.66 -58.89
CA SER A 11 -13.94 -14.56 -57.93
C SER A 11 -14.04 -15.14 -56.52
N ALA A 12 -12.97 -15.03 -55.74
CA ALA A 12 -12.99 -15.27 -54.30
C ALA A 12 -13.58 -14.04 -53.60
N LEU A 13 -14.80 -14.17 -53.09
CA LEU A 13 -15.45 -13.19 -52.25
C LEU A 13 -14.79 -13.22 -50.86
N PHE A 14 -13.89 -12.28 -50.57
CA PHE A 14 -13.40 -12.04 -49.21
C PHE A 14 -14.50 -11.37 -48.39
N LEU A 15 -15.23 -12.16 -47.60
CA LEU A 15 -16.01 -11.66 -46.48
C LEU A 15 -15.03 -11.25 -45.37
N LEU A 16 -14.68 -9.95 -45.29
CA LEU A 16 -14.12 -9.38 -44.08
C LEU A 16 -15.21 -9.41 -43.00
N THR A 17 -15.09 -10.34 -42.05
CA THR A 17 -15.80 -10.27 -40.78
C THR A 17 -15.23 -9.11 -39.98
N ALA A 18 -15.95 -7.98 -39.96
CA ALA A 18 -15.73 -6.90 -39.00
C ALA A 18 -16.17 -7.37 -37.60
N ALA A 19 -15.34 -8.18 -36.94
CA ALA A 19 -15.57 -8.67 -35.59
C ALA A 19 -14.28 -8.59 -34.76
N ALA A 20 -13.72 -7.39 -34.63
CA ALA A 20 -12.58 -7.17 -33.72
C ALA A 20 -12.59 -5.80 -33.00
N VAL A 21 -13.58 -4.93 -33.23
CA VAL A 21 -13.57 -3.57 -32.64
C VAL A 21 -14.45 -3.45 -31.38
N LYS A 22 -15.40 -4.37 -31.14
CA LYS A 22 -16.35 -4.25 -29.99
C LYS A 22 -15.88 -4.88 -28.67
N ALA A 23 -14.85 -5.72 -28.67
CA ALA A 23 -14.39 -6.42 -27.47
C ALA A 23 -13.51 -5.54 -26.55
N ASP A 24 -12.77 -4.59 -27.12
CA ASP A 24 -11.88 -3.71 -26.34
C ASP A 24 -12.63 -2.58 -25.64
N ASP A 25 -13.71 -2.06 -26.22
CA ASP A 25 -14.49 -0.97 -25.62
C ASP A 25 -15.27 -1.46 -24.38
N HIS A 26 -15.88 -2.65 -24.43
CA HIS A 26 -16.58 -3.23 -23.27
C HIS A 26 -15.66 -3.51 -22.08
N LYS A 27 -14.41 -3.97 -22.31
CA LYS A 27 -13.44 -4.17 -21.23
C LYS A 27 -12.99 -2.85 -20.60
N LYS A 28 -12.81 -1.79 -21.40
CA LYS A 28 -12.46 -0.46 -20.88
C LYS A 28 -13.59 0.14 -20.06
N ASP A 29 -14.83 0.00 -20.53
CA ASP A 29 -16.02 0.49 -19.81
C ASP A 29 -16.23 -0.27 -18.48
N GLU A 30 -16.01 -1.59 -18.46
CA GLU A 30 -16.11 -2.41 -17.24
C GLU A 30 -15.00 -2.09 -16.24
N VAL A 31 -13.74 -1.98 -16.69
CA VAL A 31 -12.62 -1.59 -15.82
C VAL A 31 -12.82 -0.17 -15.28
N HIS A 32 -13.27 0.77 -16.11
CA HIS A 32 -13.53 2.13 -15.67
C HIS A 32 -14.70 2.21 -14.68
N SER A 33 -15.80 1.47 -14.94
CA SER A 33 -16.93 1.34 -14.00
C SER A 33 -16.51 0.73 -12.67
N ASN A 34 -15.68 -0.33 -12.72
CA ASN A 34 -15.15 -0.97 -11.52
C ASN A 34 -14.22 -0.03 -10.73
N MET A 35 -13.34 0.73 -11.41
CA MET A 35 -12.50 1.75 -10.74
C MET A 35 -13.35 2.88 -10.12
N MET A 36 -14.38 3.36 -10.82
CA MET A 36 -15.29 4.38 -10.29
C MET A 36 -16.07 3.86 -9.07
N SER A 37 -16.46 2.58 -9.07
CA SER A 37 -17.08 1.93 -7.91
C SER A 37 -16.11 1.75 -6.73
N ALA A 38 -14.84 1.42 -7.00
CA ALA A 38 -13.80 1.27 -5.98
C ALA A 38 -13.48 2.60 -5.30
N LYS A 39 -13.31 3.67 -6.07
CA LYS A 39 -13.08 5.02 -5.54
C LYS A 39 -14.27 5.51 -4.70
N ALA A 40 -15.50 5.27 -5.14
CA ALA A 40 -16.69 5.59 -4.36
C ALA A 40 -16.76 4.80 -3.04
N ALA A 41 -16.36 3.52 -3.05
CA ALA A 41 -16.27 2.72 -1.83
C ALA A 41 -15.18 3.25 -0.87
N ILE A 42 -14.02 3.65 -1.39
CA ILE A 42 -12.97 4.32 -0.61
C ILE A 42 -13.49 5.62 -0.01
N GLU A 43 -14.16 6.48 -0.80
CA GLU A 43 -14.74 7.75 -0.32
C GLU A 43 -15.73 7.50 0.82
N LYS A 44 -16.64 6.52 0.65
CA LYS A 44 -17.57 6.11 1.71
C LYS A 44 -16.83 5.61 2.96
N ALA A 45 -15.77 4.82 2.79
CA ALA A 45 -14.96 4.36 3.92
C ALA A 45 -14.16 5.49 4.57
N VAL A 46 -13.84 6.59 3.88
CA VAL A 46 -13.13 7.73 4.47
C VAL A 46 -14.07 8.66 5.24
N SER A 47 -15.21 9.03 4.63
CA SER A 47 -16.10 10.07 5.18
C SER A 47 -17.36 9.54 5.85
N GLY A 48 -17.73 8.28 5.62
CA GLY A 48 -19.04 7.72 5.96
C GLY A 48 -19.01 6.55 6.93
N ASN A 49 -17.88 6.30 7.61
CA ASN A 49 -17.81 5.26 8.64
C ASN A 49 -17.75 5.85 10.05
N GLU A 50 -18.43 5.19 10.99
CA GLU A 50 -18.59 5.65 12.39
C GLU A 50 -17.36 5.39 13.27
N PHE A 51 -16.44 4.53 12.82
CA PHE A 51 -15.23 4.17 13.56
C PHE A 51 -14.18 5.28 13.51
N ARG A 52 -14.26 6.18 12.53
CA ARG A 52 -13.34 7.33 12.35
C ARG A 52 -13.62 8.41 13.38
N THR A 53 -12.61 8.79 14.14
CA THR A 53 -12.70 9.88 15.12
C THR A 53 -12.56 11.25 14.43
N PRO A 54 -13.03 12.36 15.05
CA PRO A 54 -12.78 13.71 14.54
C PRO A 54 -11.28 13.99 14.32
N ARG A 55 -10.44 13.49 15.23
CA ARG A 55 -8.98 13.58 15.12
C ARG A 55 -8.44 12.83 13.91
N ASP A 56 -9.06 11.73 13.49
CA ASP A 56 -8.66 11.05 12.26
C ASP A 56 -8.98 11.90 11.04
N MET A 57 -10.20 12.44 10.98
CA MET A 57 -10.71 13.24 9.87
C MET A 57 -9.92 14.55 9.70
N GLU A 58 -9.52 15.20 10.79
CA GLU A 58 -8.65 16.39 10.75
C GLU A 58 -7.33 16.15 10.02
N ARG A 59 -6.85 14.89 9.99
CA ARG A 59 -5.60 14.52 9.33
C ARG A 59 -5.76 14.16 7.86
N ASP A 60 -6.98 14.06 7.35
CA ASP A 60 -7.23 13.72 5.94
C ASP A 60 -6.60 14.74 5.00
N GLN A 61 -6.59 16.02 5.37
CA GLN A 61 -5.92 17.09 4.62
C GLN A 61 -4.41 16.86 4.43
N TYR A 62 -3.78 16.10 5.33
CA TYR A 62 -2.36 15.78 5.25
C TYR A 62 -2.11 14.40 4.65
N ARG A 63 -3.02 13.44 4.85
CA ARG A 63 -2.81 12.03 4.48
C ARG A 63 -3.47 11.63 3.17
N ASN A 64 -4.36 12.48 2.65
CA ASN A 64 -5.03 12.32 1.37
C ASN A 64 -5.51 10.86 1.15
N PRO A 65 -6.32 10.28 2.08
CA PRO A 65 -6.56 8.84 2.10
C PRO A 65 -7.22 8.34 0.82
N VAL A 66 -8.20 9.08 0.29
CA VAL A 66 -8.87 8.69 -0.96
C VAL A 66 -7.87 8.58 -2.09
N ALA A 67 -7.09 9.64 -2.33
CA ALA A 67 -6.09 9.65 -3.40
C ALA A 67 -4.98 8.61 -3.19
N THR A 68 -4.55 8.41 -1.94
CA THR A 68 -3.49 7.45 -1.61
C THR A 68 -3.94 6.01 -1.83
N LEU A 69 -5.15 5.64 -1.38
CA LEU A 69 -5.67 4.28 -1.55
C LEU A 69 -6.07 4.00 -3.00
N ASP A 70 -6.60 5.00 -3.71
CA ASP A 70 -6.89 4.92 -5.15
C ASP A 70 -5.60 4.74 -5.97
N PHE A 71 -4.52 5.46 -5.63
CA PHE A 71 -3.20 5.28 -6.25
C PHE A 71 -2.68 3.84 -6.10
N PHE A 72 -2.84 3.24 -4.92
CA PHE A 72 -2.50 1.84 -4.70
C PHE A 72 -3.46 0.87 -5.37
N GLY A 73 -4.65 1.32 -5.78
CA GLY A 73 -5.66 0.53 -6.47
C GLY A 73 -6.46 -0.36 -5.52
N ILE A 74 -6.65 0.08 -4.27
CA ILE A 74 -7.39 -0.68 -3.26
C ILE A 74 -8.85 -0.86 -3.67
N GLN A 75 -9.38 -2.06 -3.44
CA GLN A 75 -10.78 -2.41 -3.71
C GLN A 75 -11.40 -3.16 -2.53
N PRO A 76 -12.73 -3.11 -2.34
CA PRO A 76 -13.41 -3.77 -1.22
C PRO A 76 -13.22 -5.28 -1.14
N ASN A 77 -13.07 -5.95 -2.28
CA ASN A 77 -12.95 -7.42 -2.38
C ASN A 77 -11.51 -7.94 -2.29
N MET A 78 -10.54 -7.08 -1.96
CA MET A 78 -9.13 -7.46 -1.86
C MET A 78 -8.77 -8.07 -0.51
N THR A 79 -7.75 -8.93 -0.52
CA THR A 79 -6.97 -9.22 0.69
C THR A 79 -5.90 -8.15 0.86
N VAL A 80 -6.07 -7.28 1.86
CA VAL A 80 -5.20 -6.14 2.16
C VAL A 80 -4.50 -6.35 3.49
N ALA A 81 -3.17 -6.31 3.48
CA ALA A 81 -2.37 -6.35 4.70
C ALA A 81 -1.82 -4.96 5.05
N GLU A 82 -2.03 -4.50 6.28
CA GLU A 82 -1.44 -3.26 6.82
C GLU A 82 -0.32 -3.62 7.79
N LEU A 83 0.93 -3.28 7.44
CA LEU A 83 2.07 -3.47 8.32
C LEU A 83 2.28 -2.25 9.22
N GLY A 84 2.24 -2.50 10.52
CA GLY A 84 2.42 -1.49 11.56
C GLY A 84 1.21 -0.57 11.69
N PRO A 85 0.01 -1.10 12.02
CA PRO A 85 -1.21 -0.29 12.10
C PRO A 85 -1.15 0.84 13.14
N SER A 86 -0.18 0.80 14.07
CA SER A 86 0.07 1.86 15.05
C SER A 86 -1.22 2.23 15.81
N SER A 87 -1.65 3.49 15.72
CA SER A 87 -2.90 4.00 16.33
C SER A 87 -4.19 3.65 15.55
N GLY A 88 -4.09 2.89 14.46
CA GLY A 88 -5.21 2.37 13.68
C GLY A 88 -5.84 3.35 12.70
N TRP A 89 -5.17 4.44 12.33
CA TRP A 89 -5.77 5.48 11.47
C TRP A 89 -6.18 4.96 10.09
N TYR A 90 -5.31 4.17 9.43
CA TYR A 90 -5.62 3.51 8.16
C TYR A 90 -6.46 2.25 8.39
N THR A 91 -6.25 1.53 9.49
CA THR A 91 -7.10 0.41 9.91
C THR A 91 -8.58 0.79 9.93
N ARG A 92 -8.91 1.96 10.49
CA ARG A 92 -10.28 2.51 10.52
C ARG A 92 -10.87 2.84 9.14
N ILE A 93 -10.11 2.75 8.07
CA ILE A 93 -10.60 2.85 6.69
C ILE A 93 -10.58 1.46 6.04
N LEU A 94 -9.46 0.75 6.13
CA LEU A 94 -9.20 -0.52 5.43
C LEU A 94 -10.06 -1.68 5.98
N ALA A 95 -10.21 -1.77 7.30
CA ALA A 95 -11.00 -2.81 7.94
C ALA A 95 -12.48 -2.77 7.50
N PRO A 96 -13.21 -1.65 7.64
CA PRO A 96 -14.61 -1.60 7.18
C PRO A 96 -14.73 -1.68 5.66
N LEU A 97 -13.75 -1.16 4.90
CA LEU A 97 -13.75 -1.23 3.43
C LEU A 97 -13.71 -2.67 2.92
N THR A 98 -13.01 -3.56 3.63
CA THR A 98 -12.84 -4.97 3.24
C THR A 98 -13.70 -5.94 4.03
N ALA A 99 -14.59 -5.44 4.90
CA ALA A 99 -15.31 -6.27 5.87
C ALA A 99 -16.29 -7.26 5.22
N GLN A 100 -16.90 -6.90 4.08
CA GLN A 100 -17.93 -7.72 3.43
C GLN A 100 -17.35 -8.74 2.45
N ASP A 101 -16.60 -8.28 1.46
CA ASP A 101 -16.17 -9.11 0.32
C ASP A 101 -14.66 -9.36 0.29
N GLY A 102 -13.91 -8.76 1.21
CA GLY A 102 -12.46 -8.79 1.24
C GLY A 102 -11.90 -9.45 2.49
N LYS A 103 -10.63 -9.14 2.76
CA LYS A 103 -9.94 -9.57 3.97
C LYS A 103 -8.93 -8.53 4.42
N TYR A 104 -9.07 -8.07 5.65
CA TYR A 104 -8.06 -7.24 6.30
C TYR A 104 -7.07 -8.10 7.10
N ILE A 105 -5.77 -7.83 6.94
CA ILE A 105 -4.70 -8.46 7.73
C ILE A 105 -3.90 -7.37 8.45
N ALA A 106 -4.03 -7.29 9.77
CA ALA A 106 -3.12 -6.49 10.58
C ALA A 106 -1.78 -7.21 10.72
N LEU A 107 -0.68 -6.57 10.35
CA LEU A 107 0.66 -7.11 10.49
C LEU A 107 1.50 -6.29 11.45
N ASN A 108 2.31 -6.98 12.25
CA ASN A 108 3.41 -6.38 12.99
C ASN A 108 4.69 -7.19 12.81
N GLY A 109 5.83 -6.58 13.10
CA GLY A 109 7.10 -7.29 13.22
C GLY A 109 7.04 -8.27 14.39
N SER A 110 7.67 -9.43 14.23
CA SER A 110 7.85 -10.40 15.30
C SER A 110 8.52 -9.76 16.52
N PRO A 111 8.06 -10.05 17.76
CA PRO A 111 8.74 -9.56 18.95
C PRO A 111 10.15 -10.15 19.04
N ALA A 112 11.14 -9.31 19.37
CA ALA A 112 12.49 -9.80 19.61
C ALA A 112 12.54 -10.61 20.92
N PRO A 113 13.46 -11.60 21.05
CA PRO A 113 13.67 -12.29 22.32
C PRO A 113 13.98 -11.29 23.45
N GLY A 114 13.14 -11.24 24.48
CA GLY A 114 13.27 -10.33 25.62
C GLY A 114 12.51 -8.99 25.52
N GLU A 115 11.85 -8.70 24.40
CA GLU A 115 10.78 -7.68 24.37
C GLU A 115 9.59 -8.16 25.23
N ARG A 116 8.58 -7.29 25.44
CA ARG A 116 7.29 -7.66 26.05
C ARG A 116 6.55 -8.66 25.15
N TYR A 117 7.05 -9.90 25.11
CA TYR A 117 6.53 -11.00 24.33
C TYR A 117 5.04 -11.19 24.63
N ASP A 118 4.68 -11.17 25.92
CA ASP A 118 3.28 -11.26 26.36
C ASP A 118 2.41 -10.15 25.79
N GLY A 119 2.89 -8.90 25.77
CA GLY A 119 2.14 -7.77 25.21
C GLY A 119 2.00 -7.84 23.68
N SER A 120 2.99 -8.39 22.99
CA SER A 120 2.94 -8.59 21.53
C SER A 120 1.98 -9.72 21.19
N MET A 121 2.07 -10.84 21.90
CA MET A 121 1.13 -11.95 21.72
C MET A 121 -0.29 -11.53 22.05
N GLN A 122 -0.51 -10.77 23.13
CA GLN A 122 -1.81 -10.19 23.45
C GLN A 122 -2.34 -9.32 22.31
N TRP A 123 -1.51 -8.46 21.69
CA TRP A 123 -1.93 -7.69 20.51
C TRP A 123 -2.46 -8.59 19.40
N ARG A 124 -1.76 -9.68 19.07
CA ARG A 124 -2.21 -10.60 18.01
C ARG A 124 -3.57 -11.22 18.32
N GLU A 125 -3.80 -11.60 19.58
CA GLU A 125 -5.05 -12.23 19.99
C GLU A 125 -6.21 -11.22 20.11
N THR A 126 -5.95 -9.97 20.51
CA THR A 126 -7.02 -9.02 20.83
C THR A 126 -7.24 -7.93 19.80
N PHE A 127 -6.36 -7.75 18.81
CA PHE A 127 -6.43 -6.60 17.91
C PHE A 127 -7.73 -6.56 17.08
N ILE A 128 -8.19 -7.72 16.60
CA ILE A 128 -9.44 -7.82 15.84
C ILE A 128 -10.65 -7.74 16.80
N ASP A 129 -10.55 -8.38 17.97
CA ASP A 129 -11.65 -8.47 18.93
C ASP A 129 -11.95 -7.17 19.66
N HIS A 130 -10.96 -6.27 19.81
CA HIS A 130 -11.11 -5.01 20.55
C HIS A 130 -12.17 -4.08 19.93
N ASP A 131 -12.31 -4.09 18.60
CA ASP A 131 -13.26 -3.28 17.85
C ASP A 131 -13.94 -4.14 16.77
N SER A 132 -14.51 -5.28 17.18
CA SER A 132 -15.01 -6.34 16.28
C SER A 132 -15.97 -5.83 15.20
N ASP A 133 -16.81 -4.84 15.50
CA ASP A 133 -17.82 -4.32 14.57
C ASP A 133 -17.20 -3.61 13.35
N MET A 134 -15.93 -3.21 13.44
CA MET A 134 -15.17 -2.60 12.35
C MET A 134 -14.62 -3.62 11.36
N PHE A 135 -14.38 -4.86 11.83
CA PHE A 135 -13.70 -5.90 11.07
C PHE A 135 -14.71 -6.88 10.45
N GLY A 136 -14.40 -7.39 9.26
CA GLY A 136 -15.14 -8.52 8.70
C GLY A 136 -14.72 -9.84 9.34
N ASP A 137 -15.57 -10.86 9.21
CA ASP A 137 -15.35 -12.21 9.76
C ASP A 137 -14.03 -12.86 9.34
N ASN A 138 -13.48 -12.47 8.18
CA ASN A 138 -12.23 -12.98 7.65
C ASN A 138 -10.97 -12.23 8.13
N ALA A 139 -11.14 -11.17 8.92
CA ALA A 139 -10.02 -10.34 9.36
C ALA A 139 -9.08 -11.08 10.32
N THR A 140 -7.79 -10.78 10.25
CA THR A 140 -6.78 -11.47 11.07
C THR A 140 -5.67 -10.52 11.52
N ALA A 141 -5.08 -10.79 12.68
CA ALA A 141 -3.81 -10.19 13.10
C ALA A 141 -2.68 -11.24 13.06
N ARG A 142 -1.52 -10.89 12.50
CA ARG A 142 -0.37 -11.79 12.31
C ARG A 142 0.96 -11.07 12.53
N PHE A 143 2.01 -11.86 12.69
CA PHE A 143 3.39 -11.39 12.70
C PHE A 143 4.09 -11.77 11.40
N ILE A 144 4.96 -10.88 10.91
CA ILE A 144 5.88 -11.13 9.80
C ILE A 144 7.26 -11.52 10.33
N GLY A 145 8.01 -12.33 9.58
CA GLY A 145 9.33 -12.84 9.99
C GLY A 145 9.26 -14.01 10.97
N GLN A 146 8.16 -14.76 10.97
CA GLN A 146 7.98 -15.97 11.76
C GLN A 146 8.29 -17.23 10.93
N THR A 147 8.48 -18.37 11.59
CA THR A 147 8.60 -19.67 10.92
C THR A 147 7.36 -20.02 10.10
N VAL A 148 6.19 -19.65 10.60
CA VAL A 148 4.93 -19.74 9.85
C VAL A 148 4.68 -18.38 9.20
N PRO A 149 4.62 -18.29 7.87
CA PRO A 149 4.43 -17.02 7.19
C PRO A 149 3.05 -16.44 7.51
N PHE A 150 2.92 -15.11 7.44
CA PHE A 150 1.67 -14.43 7.79
C PHE A 150 0.51 -14.78 6.85
N ALA A 151 0.82 -15.17 5.61
CA ALA A 151 -0.14 -15.57 4.59
C ALA A 151 0.45 -16.65 3.67
N SER A 152 -0.43 -17.39 3.00
CA SER A 152 -0.02 -18.36 1.98
C SER A 152 0.62 -17.65 0.77
N PRO A 153 1.53 -18.31 0.02
CA PRO A 153 2.06 -17.74 -1.21
C PRO A 153 0.96 -17.34 -2.20
N ASN A 154 1.15 -16.23 -2.90
CA ASN A 154 0.21 -15.73 -3.92
C ASN A 154 -1.25 -15.58 -3.43
N SER A 155 -1.47 -15.16 -2.19
CA SER A 155 -2.81 -15.02 -1.61
C SER A 155 -3.21 -13.58 -1.28
N VAL A 156 -2.26 -12.65 -1.21
CA VAL A 156 -2.49 -11.25 -0.82
C VAL A 156 -2.53 -10.37 -2.06
N ASP A 157 -3.50 -9.46 -2.14
CA ASP A 157 -3.62 -8.51 -3.26
C ASP A 157 -2.74 -7.28 -3.04
N THR A 158 -2.68 -6.78 -1.80
CA THR A 158 -1.88 -5.60 -1.46
C THR A 158 -1.31 -5.67 -0.06
N VAL A 159 -0.03 -5.31 0.09
CA VAL A 159 0.62 -5.04 1.38
C VAL A 159 0.95 -3.55 1.45
N LEU A 160 0.53 -2.89 2.53
CA LEU A 160 0.69 -1.46 2.75
C LEU A 160 1.62 -1.21 3.93
N ILE A 161 2.60 -0.33 3.74
CA ILE A 161 3.51 0.13 4.79
C ILE A 161 3.41 1.65 4.87
N PHE A 162 2.64 2.13 5.84
CA PHE A 162 2.45 3.57 6.05
C PHE A 162 3.40 4.11 7.10
N ARG A 163 4.28 5.01 6.68
CA ARG A 163 5.25 5.71 7.53
C ARG A 163 6.05 4.74 8.41
N GLY A 164 6.42 3.60 7.85
CA GLY A 164 6.94 2.46 8.63
C GLY A 164 8.28 1.90 8.14
N MET A 165 8.73 2.22 6.93
CA MET A 165 9.94 1.60 6.36
C MET A 165 11.20 1.91 7.16
N HIS A 166 11.35 3.13 7.69
CA HIS A 166 12.46 3.48 8.58
C HIS A 166 12.52 2.57 9.82
N GLY A 167 11.38 2.18 10.38
CA GLY A 167 11.30 1.24 11.50
C GLY A 167 11.67 -0.18 11.09
N GLN A 168 11.28 -0.62 9.89
CA GLN A 168 11.66 -1.94 9.37
C GLN A 168 13.16 -2.03 9.06
N ILE A 169 13.74 -0.96 8.51
CA ILE A 169 15.19 -0.84 8.28
C ILE A 169 15.94 -0.90 9.61
N GLY A 170 15.51 -0.12 10.61
CA GLY A 170 16.15 -0.09 11.93
C GLY A 170 16.07 -1.42 12.70
N ARG A 171 15.08 -2.28 12.39
CA ARG A 171 14.97 -3.64 12.98
C ARG A 171 15.98 -4.64 12.42
N GLY A 172 16.60 -4.35 11.27
CA GLY A 172 17.76 -5.08 10.75
C GLY A 172 17.48 -6.23 9.78
N ASP A 173 16.25 -6.73 9.64
CA ASP A 173 15.89 -7.78 8.66
C ASP A 173 14.84 -7.32 7.64
N VAL A 174 15.11 -6.18 7.00
CA VAL A 174 14.21 -5.66 5.96
C VAL A 174 14.18 -6.55 4.71
N ASN A 175 15.26 -7.29 4.43
CA ASN A 175 15.32 -8.20 3.28
C ASN A 175 14.43 -9.43 3.50
N GLY A 176 14.46 -10.05 4.68
CA GLY A 176 13.56 -11.15 5.04
C GLY A 176 12.09 -10.72 5.00
N LEU A 177 11.80 -9.52 5.52
CA LEU A 177 10.48 -8.90 5.43
C LEU A 177 10.02 -8.76 3.97
N LEU A 178 10.84 -8.16 3.10
CA LEU A 178 10.47 -7.94 1.70
C LEU A 178 10.30 -9.26 0.93
N ALA A 179 11.11 -10.29 1.24
CA ALA A 179 10.98 -11.61 0.65
C ALA A 179 9.68 -12.31 1.05
N GLU A 180 9.26 -12.22 2.31
CA GLU A 180 7.98 -12.77 2.77
C GLU A 180 6.80 -12.02 2.13
N VAL A 181 6.87 -10.69 2.05
CA VAL A 181 5.88 -9.86 1.34
C VAL A 181 5.79 -10.28 -0.14
N LEU A 182 6.91 -10.37 -0.85
CA LEU A 182 6.94 -10.79 -2.26
C LEU A 182 6.32 -12.17 -2.44
N THR A 183 6.62 -13.12 -1.55
CA THR A 183 6.08 -14.48 -1.60
C THR A 183 4.56 -14.48 -1.41
N SER A 184 4.07 -13.70 -0.44
CA SER A 184 2.64 -13.62 -0.11
C SER A 184 1.78 -12.99 -1.21
N LEU A 185 2.32 -12.00 -1.95
CA LEU A 185 1.59 -11.26 -2.95
C LEU A 185 1.27 -12.14 -4.17
N LYS A 186 0.05 -11.99 -4.70
CA LYS A 186 -0.33 -12.54 -6.02
C LYS A 186 0.58 -11.95 -7.11
N PRO A 187 0.79 -12.63 -8.25
CA PRO A 187 1.39 -12.00 -9.43
C PRO A 187 0.63 -10.72 -9.80
N GLY A 188 1.34 -9.60 -9.98
CA GLY A 188 0.73 -8.27 -10.16
C GLY A 188 0.22 -7.62 -8.86
N GLY A 189 0.33 -8.29 -7.71
CA GLY A 189 -0.03 -7.75 -6.40
C GLY A 189 0.88 -6.59 -5.99
N VAL A 190 0.35 -5.71 -5.14
CA VAL A 190 0.95 -4.40 -4.86
C VAL A 190 1.66 -4.38 -3.51
N LEU A 191 2.87 -3.82 -3.47
CA LEU A 191 3.49 -3.30 -2.26
C LEU A 191 3.40 -1.76 -2.30
N GLY A 192 2.51 -1.20 -1.48
CA GLY A 192 2.32 0.24 -1.34
C GLY A 192 3.11 0.79 -0.17
N ILE A 193 3.98 1.78 -0.43
CA ILE A 193 4.82 2.40 0.60
C ILE A 193 4.53 3.90 0.65
N VAL A 194 4.21 4.39 1.85
CA VAL A 194 4.30 5.81 2.17
C VAL A 194 5.39 5.97 3.20
N GLN A 195 6.40 6.79 2.96
CA GLN A 195 7.56 6.90 3.86
C GLN A 195 8.02 8.35 3.97
N HIS A 196 8.46 8.75 5.17
CA HIS A 196 9.05 10.06 5.42
C HIS A 196 10.28 10.25 4.53
N ARG A 197 10.26 11.28 3.69
CA ARG A 197 11.25 11.51 2.64
C ARG A 197 12.36 12.40 3.18
N GLY A 198 13.57 11.87 3.20
CA GLY A 198 14.79 12.65 3.41
C GLY A 198 15.32 13.17 2.07
N PRO A 199 16.15 14.22 2.09
CA PRO A 199 16.77 14.73 0.88
C PRO A 199 17.76 13.70 0.30
N GLU A 200 18.00 13.73 -1.01
CA GLU A 200 18.83 12.72 -1.68
C GLU A 200 20.32 12.83 -1.33
N ASP A 201 20.76 13.99 -0.83
CA ASP A 201 22.10 14.22 -0.29
C ASP A 201 22.22 13.88 1.20
N LEU A 202 21.16 13.37 1.85
CA LEU A 202 21.19 12.98 3.27
C LEU A 202 22.39 12.07 3.59
N GLU A 203 23.31 12.53 4.42
CA GLU A 203 24.54 11.78 4.74
C GLU A 203 24.32 10.68 5.79
N HIS A 204 23.21 10.76 6.52
CA HIS A 204 22.90 9.83 7.59
C HIS A 204 22.46 8.47 7.05
N ASP A 205 23.06 7.41 7.56
CA ASP A 205 22.62 6.04 7.33
C ASP A 205 21.27 5.81 8.05
N PRO A 206 20.20 5.41 7.33
CA PRO A 206 18.89 5.18 7.93
C PRO A 206 18.88 4.04 8.98
N VAL A 207 19.85 3.12 8.93
CA VAL A 207 19.99 2.04 9.91
C VAL A 207 20.48 2.58 11.26
N THR A 208 21.48 3.45 11.24
CA THR A 208 22.17 3.91 12.47
C THR A 208 21.61 5.23 13.01
N SER A 209 21.14 6.13 12.15
CA SER A 209 20.66 7.45 12.58
C SER A 209 19.25 7.42 13.15
N MET A 210 18.41 6.47 12.69
CA MET A 210 17.01 6.33 13.08
C MET A 210 16.24 7.67 13.18
N ARG A 211 16.45 8.65 12.28
CA ARG A 211 15.72 9.94 12.32
C ARG A 211 14.34 9.88 11.66
N GLY A 212 13.95 8.71 11.15
CA GLY A 212 12.68 8.46 10.49
C GLY A 212 12.64 8.85 9.01
N TYR A 213 13.45 9.82 8.57
CA TYR A 213 13.60 10.21 7.16
C TYR A 213 14.53 9.26 6.41
N VAL A 214 14.13 8.87 5.20
CA VAL A 214 14.90 7.97 4.32
C VAL A 214 14.88 8.52 2.90
N LYS A 215 15.98 8.35 2.15
CA LYS A 215 16.05 8.72 0.73
C LYS A 215 15.06 7.90 -0.09
N GLN A 216 14.47 8.51 -1.11
CA GLN A 216 13.58 7.77 -1.99
C GLN A 216 14.36 6.77 -2.83
N SER A 217 15.54 7.17 -3.34
CA SER A 217 16.46 6.28 -4.07
C SER A 217 16.78 5.01 -3.29
N TYR A 218 17.11 5.14 -1.99
CA TYR A 218 17.40 4.01 -1.11
C TYR A 218 16.23 3.03 -1.00
N ILE A 219 15.00 3.52 -0.78
CA ILE A 219 13.81 2.65 -0.70
C ILE A 219 13.56 1.95 -2.05
N VAL A 220 13.68 2.68 -3.16
CA VAL A 220 13.48 2.12 -4.50
C VAL A 220 14.49 1.02 -4.78
N ASP A 221 15.78 1.25 -4.52
CA ASP A 221 16.83 0.27 -4.75
C ASP A 221 16.66 -0.96 -3.85
N LEU A 222 16.37 -0.75 -2.56
CA LEU A 222 16.12 -1.81 -1.61
C LEU A 222 14.98 -2.73 -2.05
N VAL A 223 13.84 -2.14 -2.45
CA VAL A 223 12.65 -2.91 -2.82
C VAL A 223 12.82 -3.58 -4.20
N LYS A 224 13.49 -2.93 -5.15
CA LYS A 224 13.84 -3.55 -6.43
C LYS A 224 14.80 -4.72 -6.27
N ASN A 225 15.81 -4.60 -5.42
CA ASN A 225 16.74 -5.68 -5.13
C ASN A 225 16.06 -6.90 -4.47
N ALA A 226 14.92 -6.68 -3.80
CA ALA A 226 14.10 -7.77 -3.27
C ALA A 226 13.24 -8.46 -4.34
N GLY A 227 13.24 -8.01 -5.60
CA GLY A 227 12.53 -8.64 -6.72
C GLY A 227 11.22 -7.96 -7.14
N PHE A 228 10.94 -6.76 -6.63
CA PHE A 228 9.80 -5.95 -7.06
C PHE A 228 10.15 -5.03 -8.23
N GLU A 229 9.12 -4.57 -8.94
CA GLU A 229 9.23 -3.49 -9.92
C GLU A 229 8.56 -2.21 -9.38
N LEU A 230 9.18 -1.05 -9.61
CA LEU A 230 8.54 0.23 -9.32
C LEU A 230 7.54 0.53 -10.43
N ALA A 231 6.25 0.41 -10.13
CA ALA A 231 5.18 0.67 -11.09
C ALA A 231 4.85 2.16 -11.19
N ALA A 232 4.86 2.88 -10.06
CA ALA A 232 4.59 4.32 -10.03
C ALA A 232 5.14 4.99 -8.76
N ALA A 233 5.41 6.29 -8.87
CA ALA A 233 5.68 7.18 -7.74
C ALA A 233 4.72 8.38 -7.80
N SER A 234 4.39 8.95 -6.65
CA SER A 234 3.45 10.06 -6.55
C SER A 234 3.80 11.04 -5.44
N GLU A 235 3.47 12.31 -5.68
CA GLU A 235 3.64 13.43 -4.76
C GLU A 235 2.38 13.71 -3.92
N ILE A 236 1.38 12.78 -3.89
CA ILE A 236 0.12 12.93 -3.13
C ILE A 236 0.34 13.33 -1.66
N ASN A 237 1.41 12.83 -1.04
CA ASN A 237 1.74 13.09 0.36
C ASN A 237 2.98 13.98 0.54
N ALA A 238 3.40 14.69 -0.51
CA ALA A 238 4.52 15.60 -0.46
C ALA A 238 4.21 16.84 0.38
N ASN A 239 5.20 17.34 1.12
CA ASN A 239 5.06 18.55 1.91
C ASN A 239 6.34 19.39 1.86
N ALA A 240 6.35 20.42 1.00
CA ALA A 240 7.47 21.35 0.86
C ALA A 240 7.75 22.18 2.13
N LYS A 241 6.85 22.19 3.12
CA LYS A 241 7.07 22.87 4.41
C LYS A 241 7.95 22.07 5.38
N ASP A 242 8.16 20.78 5.13
CA ASP A 242 9.02 19.94 5.96
C ASP A 242 10.45 19.92 5.37
N PRO A 243 11.45 20.53 6.03
CA PRO A 243 12.83 20.49 5.58
C PRO A 243 13.52 19.14 5.85
N ALA A 244 12.85 18.20 6.53
CA ALA A 244 13.39 16.90 6.93
C ALA A 244 14.66 16.94 7.80
N ASP A 245 14.97 18.09 8.41
CA ASP A 245 16.11 18.28 9.31
C ASP A 245 15.67 18.75 10.70
N TRP A 246 15.10 17.82 11.44
CA TRP A 246 14.65 18.05 12.82
C TRP A 246 15.55 17.31 13.80
N GLU A 247 15.98 17.95 14.88
CA GLU A 247 16.85 17.34 15.91
C GLU A 247 16.35 15.97 16.37
N ASN A 248 15.05 15.87 16.68
CA ASN A 248 14.38 14.63 17.08
C ASN A 248 13.82 13.82 15.89
N GLY A 249 14.32 14.05 14.69
CA GLY A 249 13.82 13.46 13.46
C GLY A 249 12.34 13.74 13.21
N VAL A 250 11.70 12.85 12.45
CA VAL A 250 10.29 13.02 12.06
C VAL A 250 9.31 13.06 13.23
N TRP A 251 9.72 12.58 14.41
CA TRP A 251 8.89 12.60 15.61
C TRP A 251 8.66 14.00 16.18
N ALA A 252 9.44 15.01 15.74
CA ALA A 252 9.13 16.41 15.98
C ALA A 252 7.75 16.81 15.38
N LEU A 253 7.33 16.16 14.30
CA LEU A 253 6.06 16.41 13.59
C LEU A 253 4.96 15.37 13.90
N GLN A 254 5.22 14.38 14.76
CA GLN A 254 4.25 13.33 15.03
C GLN A 254 3.11 13.86 15.93
N ALA A 255 1.90 13.93 15.37
CA ALA A 255 0.68 14.29 16.10
C ALA A 255 0.27 13.21 17.10
N SER A 256 0.80 13.36 18.31
CA SER A 256 0.55 12.63 19.56
C SER A 256 1.65 12.94 20.58
N ARG A 257 2.75 13.59 20.13
CA ARG A 257 3.77 14.15 21.01
C ARG A 257 3.47 15.61 21.36
N PRO A 258 3.70 16.05 22.62
CA PRO A 258 3.35 17.39 23.08
C PRO A 258 3.96 18.53 22.25
N ILE A 259 5.10 18.31 21.61
CA ILE A 259 5.83 19.33 20.86
C ILE A 259 5.08 19.73 19.58
N ALA A 260 4.62 18.76 18.79
CA ALA A 260 3.95 19.01 17.52
C ALA A 260 2.61 19.75 17.66
N GLU A 261 1.91 19.56 18.80
CA GLU A 261 0.58 20.14 19.03
C GLU A 261 0.63 21.50 19.75
N LYS A 262 1.69 21.79 20.50
CA LYS A 262 1.80 23.01 21.33
C LYS A 262 2.56 24.14 20.65
N ASP A 263 3.46 23.83 19.73
CA ASP A 263 4.24 24.84 19.01
C ASP A 263 3.57 25.16 17.67
N GLU A 264 3.28 26.45 17.44
CA GLU A 264 2.67 26.96 16.21
C GLU A 264 3.48 26.57 14.97
N LYS A 265 4.82 26.56 15.07
CA LYS A 265 5.71 26.17 13.99
C LYS A 265 5.38 24.78 13.44
N PHE A 266 5.22 23.79 14.31
CA PHE A 266 4.94 22.42 13.88
C PHE A 266 3.50 22.25 13.38
N ARG A 267 2.55 23.03 13.92
CA ARG A 267 1.17 23.06 13.43
C ARG A 267 1.07 23.61 12.01
N GLU A 268 1.82 24.66 11.68
CA GLU A 268 1.84 25.25 10.34
C GLU A 268 2.46 24.33 9.27
N ILE A 269 3.42 23.50 9.68
CA ILE A 269 4.05 22.47 8.84
C ILE A 269 3.10 21.30 8.61
N GLY A 270 2.41 20.82 9.65
CA GLY A 270 1.48 19.70 9.56
C GLY A 270 2.15 18.33 9.70
N GLU A 271 2.03 17.46 8.69
CA GLU A 271 2.75 16.18 8.64
C GLU A 271 4.01 16.29 7.79
N SER A 272 4.97 15.42 8.04
CA SER A 272 6.22 15.35 7.28
C SER A 272 6.04 15.21 5.76
N ASP A 273 7.06 15.62 5.01
CA ASP A 273 7.20 15.26 3.59
C ASP A 273 7.29 13.74 3.42
N ARG A 274 6.52 13.19 2.47
CA ARG A 274 6.46 11.74 2.25
C ARG A 274 6.49 11.38 0.78
N MET A 275 7.30 10.38 0.47
CA MET A 275 7.23 9.64 -0.78
C MET A 275 6.02 8.70 -0.75
N THR A 276 5.36 8.55 -1.90
CA THR A 276 4.28 7.56 -2.11
C THR A 276 4.67 6.69 -3.30
N LEU A 277 5.02 5.43 -3.04
CA LEU A 277 5.62 4.52 -4.01
C LEU A 277 4.77 3.26 -4.15
N LYS A 278 4.43 2.92 -5.39
CA LYS A 278 3.71 1.69 -5.75
C LYS A 278 4.68 0.73 -6.42
N PHE A 279 4.94 -0.38 -5.75
CA PHE A 279 5.68 -1.49 -6.31
C PHE A 279 4.73 -2.63 -6.66
N VAL A 280 5.11 -3.45 -7.64
CA VAL A 280 4.35 -4.64 -8.04
C VAL A 280 5.24 -5.87 -8.00
N LYS A 281 4.66 -7.00 -7.60
CA LYS A 281 5.25 -8.30 -7.85
C LYS A 281 5.17 -8.58 -9.36
N PRO A 282 6.28 -8.89 -10.05
CA PRO A 282 6.24 -9.25 -11.46
C PRO A 282 5.25 -10.38 -11.74
N ALA A 283 4.62 -10.37 -12.92
CA ALA A 283 3.86 -11.53 -13.38
C ALA A 283 4.82 -12.72 -13.52
N ALA A 284 4.36 -13.93 -13.20
CA ALA A 284 5.13 -15.12 -13.56
C ALA A 284 5.19 -15.20 -15.10
N GLU A 285 6.39 -15.35 -15.66
CA GLU A 285 6.57 -15.71 -17.07
C GLU A 285 5.98 -17.08 -17.39
#